data_AF-A0A349PWT0-F1
#
_entry.id   AF-A0A349PWT0-F1
#
_cell.length_a   1.000
_cell.length_b   1.000
_cell.length_c   1.000
_cell.angle_alpha   90.00
_cell.angle_beta   90.00
_cell.angle_gamma   90.00
#
_symmetry.space_group_name_H-M   'P 1'
#
loop_
_entity.id
_entity.type
_entity.pdbx_description
1 polymer ?
#
loop_
_entity_poly.entity_id
_entity_poly.type
_entity_poly.pdbx_seq_one_letter_code
_entity_poly.pdbx_strand_id
1 'polypeptide(L)'
;DGIHFCFVRGFGETVFAVSPMNGGKDCVHVIARDFNDFLRLLLATGDSAALEQAWQWDEAQFDAFLAENPPTDEQKAVLSQISTVFSLTPMERPWQYLRKLQAEFDLSKLKFTEDFYDPEMNPDAPEQKTDWKVYFDGSFWGHHGRERAGREVPVQKWFSWAGRDWFVPSVYVCSKGIVVDFCMRTEASALRGFMEKWGIDPESDESIDFSRDEREQMEREHPLSLGFTPSLTLNGAKLRTSHGCGVIFLPEQPGFCADAEPAMAHYGLDRAYGWSIRRAAFPFVTKRAPKLKSLAVTMMADEVRVPGPRFRADKAGDTFAFSYRGTEYTLAVQEVEPQELPRERMNLDPRFDYPTHFTAISFTLTPEPPENSIFAEDCAESDRPRQVRRETASFAPEAQNDFCVGIIGGADGPVAIVVGEAAQGKLHTVCSSLHFAPVGHVGWRVGFRETPWEAGTFDLL
;
A
#
# COMPACT_ATOMS: atom_id res chain seq x y z
N ASP A 1 -13.45 24.14 16.89
CA ASP A 1 -14.55 24.85 16.20
C ASP A 1 -14.65 26.31 16.62
N GLY A 2 -13.57 27.07 16.50
CA GLY A 2 -13.56 28.50 16.85
C GLY A 2 -12.85 29.32 15.78
N ILE A 3 -13.25 30.57 15.65
CA ILE A 3 -12.54 31.56 14.84
C ILE A 3 -11.31 32.02 15.64
N HIS A 4 -10.14 31.98 15.02
CA HIS A 4 -8.88 32.37 15.64
C HIS A 4 -8.26 33.58 14.94
N PHE A 5 -7.92 34.62 15.70
CA PHE A 5 -7.07 35.71 15.23
C PHE A 5 -5.63 35.43 15.66
N CYS A 6 -4.72 35.26 14.70
CA CYS A 6 -3.37 34.80 15.00
C CYS A 6 -2.29 35.47 14.13
N PHE A 7 -1.03 35.35 14.59
CA PHE A 7 0.15 35.65 13.80
C PHE A 7 0.69 34.34 13.20
N VAL A 8 0.98 34.34 11.90
CA VAL A 8 1.61 33.21 11.23
C VAL A 8 3.13 33.39 11.24
N ARG A 9 3.86 32.37 11.73
CA ARG A 9 5.32 32.39 11.77
C ARG A 9 5.89 32.67 10.37
N GLY A 10 6.73 33.71 10.27
CA GLY A 10 7.35 34.14 9.01
C GLY A 10 6.68 35.33 8.33
N PHE A 11 5.55 35.81 8.86
CA PHE A 11 4.79 36.95 8.32
C PHE A 11 4.78 38.17 9.25
N GLY A 12 5.74 38.27 10.17
CA GLY A 12 5.87 39.42 11.08
C GLY A 12 4.66 39.57 12.00
N GLU A 13 4.14 40.79 12.11
CA GLU A 13 2.99 41.14 12.95
C GLU A 13 1.66 41.12 12.18
N THR A 14 1.63 40.59 10.95
CA THR A 14 0.40 40.48 10.17
C THR A 14 -0.61 39.57 10.86
N VAL A 15 -1.83 40.08 11.05
CA VAL A 15 -2.93 39.40 11.74
C VAL A 15 -3.80 38.68 10.71
N PHE A 16 -4.04 37.40 10.97
CA PHE A 16 -4.92 36.54 10.17
C PHE A 16 -6.14 36.15 10.99
N ALA A 17 -7.31 36.08 10.35
CA ALA A 17 -8.47 35.35 10.84
C ALA A 17 -8.44 33.94 10.23
N VAL A 18 -8.54 32.92 11.08
CA VAL A 18 -8.59 31.52 10.70
C VAL A 18 -9.92 30.95 11.16
N SER A 19 -10.74 30.49 10.21
CA SER A 19 -12.00 29.81 10.46
C SER A 19 -11.90 28.38 9.92
N PRO A 20 -11.60 27.38 10.78
CA PRO A 20 -11.43 25.99 10.34
C PRO A 20 -12.69 25.37 9.74
N MET A 21 -13.86 25.97 10.00
CA MET A 21 -15.15 25.50 9.47
C MET A 21 -15.41 25.97 8.03
N ASN A 22 -14.65 26.95 7.54
CA ASN A 22 -14.74 27.38 6.14
C ASN A 22 -13.87 26.43 5.29
N GLY A 23 -14.42 25.90 4.19
CA GLY A 23 -13.71 24.98 3.30
C GLY A 23 -12.63 25.65 2.43
N GLY A 24 -11.64 24.88 1.99
CA GLY A 24 -10.70 25.26 0.94
C GLY A 24 -9.91 26.55 1.20
N LYS A 25 -9.96 27.50 0.26
CA LYS A 25 -9.17 28.76 0.28
C LYS A 25 -9.72 29.83 1.23
N ASP A 26 -10.92 29.63 1.77
CA ASP A 26 -11.64 30.61 2.59
C ASP A 26 -11.52 30.32 4.10
N CYS A 27 -10.60 29.43 4.48
CA CYS A 27 -10.29 29.13 5.88
C CYS A 27 -9.36 30.16 6.53
N VAL A 28 -8.65 30.99 5.74
CA VAL A 28 -7.70 31.99 6.23
C VAL A 28 -7.83 33.31 5.48
N HIS A 29 -8.00 34.39 6.23
CA HIS A 29 -8.05 35.75 5.69
C HIS A 29 -7.05 36.66 6.39
N VAL A 30 -6.29 37.45 5.62
CA VAL A 30 -5.49 38.53 6.18
C VAL A 30 -6.42 39.68 6.62
N ILE A 31 -6.27 40.13 7.86
CA ILE A 31 -7.15 41.15 8.47
C ILE A 31 -6.43 42.45 8.73
N ALA A 32 -5.17 42.41 9.17
CA ALA A 32 -4.40 43.62 9.44
C ALA A 32 -2.90 43.42 9.17
N ARG A 33 -2.22 44.49 8.75
CA ARG A 33 -0.78 44.47 8.49
C ARG A 33 0.05 44.30 9.75
N ASP A 34 -0.46 44.84 10.86
CA ASP A 34 0.10 44.74 12.20
C ASP A 34 -1.02 44.74 13.25
N PHE A 35 -0.64 44.60 14.52
CA PHE A 35 -1.58 44.55 15.62
C PHE A 35 -2.28 45.89 15.89
N ASN A 36 -1.64 47.02 15.60
CA ASN A 36 -2.26 48.34 15.78
C ASN A 36 -3.40 48.55 14.78
N ASP A 37 -3.18 48.20 13.51
CA ASP A 37 -4.21 48.25 12.48
C ASP A 37 -5.41 47.35 12.84
N PHE A 38 -5.15 46.18 13.44
CA PHE A 38 -6.22 45.31 13.95
C PHE A 38 -7.05 45.98 15.06
N LEU A 39 -6.40 46.64 16.02
CA LEU A 39 -7.10 47.38 17.08
C LEU A 39 -7.89 48.56 16.50
N ARG A 40 -7.34 49.27 15.51
CA ARG A 40 -8.05 50.38 14.84
C ARG A 40 -9.28 49.90 14.06
N LEU A 41 -9.19 48.71 13.46
CA LEU A 41 -10.32 48.04 12.82
C LEU A 41 -11.40 47.69 13.87
N LEU A 42 -11.03 47.08 14.99
CA LEU A 42 -11.97 46.81 16.09
C LEU A 42 -12.63 48.08 16.64
N LEU A 43 -11.87 49.18 16.75
CA LEU A 43 -12.42 50.48 17.15
C LEU A 43 -13.44 51.03 16.13
N ALA A 44 -13.31 50.69 14.85
CA ALA A 44 -14.24 51.12 13.80
C ALA A 44 -15.46 50.20 13.68
N THR A 45 -15.29 48.90 13.86
CA THR A 45 -16.36 47.91 13.68
C THR A 45 -17.08 47.55 14.96
N GLY A 46 -16.47 47.84 16.11
CA GLY A 46 -17.02 47.58 17.43
C GLY A 46 -16.97 46.12 17.88
N ASP A 47 -16.91 45.17 16.93
CA ASP A 47 -16.80 43.74 17.17
C ASP A 47 -15.92 43.05 16.11
N SER A 48 -15.35 41.89 16.45
CA SER A 48 -14.49 41.11 15.57
C SER A 48 -15.26 40.27 14.54
N ALA A 49 -16.56 40.00 14.75
CA ALA A 49 -17.40 39.27 13.81
C ALA A 49 -17.46 39.95 12.43
N ALA A 50 -17.57 41.29 12.42
CA ALA A 50 -17.53 42.05 11.17
C ALA A 50 -16.19 41.89 10.43
N LEU A 51 -15.08 41.76 11.16
CA LEU A 51 -13.75 41.58 10.57
C LEU A 51 -13.59 40.18 9.97
N GLU A 52 -14.13 39.15 10.64
CA GLU A 52 -14.10 37.78 10.13
C GLU A 52 -14.98 37.60 8.89
N GLN A 53 -16.16 38.21 8.83
CA GLN A 53 -17.11 38.00 7.73
C GLN A 53 -16.92 38.95 6.54
N ALA A 54 -16.13 40.02 6.70
CA ALA A 54 -15.93 41.07 5.68
C ALA A 54 -15.51 40.54 4.30
N TRP A 55 -14.83 39.40 4.22
CA TRP A 55 -14.40 38.83 2.94
C TRP A 55 -15.57 38.42 2.04
N GLN A 56 -16.75 38.15 2.61
CA GLN A 56 -17.96 37.75 1.89
C GLN A 56 -18.84 38.93 1.45
N TRP A 57 -18.62 40.12 2.02
CA TRP A 57 -19.56 41.25 1.89
C TRP A 57 -19.06 42.35 0.98
N ASP A 58 -19.96 42.96 0.21
CA ASP A 58 -19.71 44.29 -0.36
C ASP A 58 -19.74 45.38 0.74
N GLU A 59 -19.35 46.61 0.38
CA GLU A 59 -19.25 47.72 1.33
C GLU A 59 -20.62 48.04 1.97
N ALA A 60 -21.71 47.92 1.20
CA ALA A 60 -23.05 48.22 1.69
C ALA A 60 -23.55 47.17 2.69
N GLN A 61 -23.25 45.89 2.44
CA GLN A 61 -23.56 44.78 3.36
C GLN A 61 -22.75 44.90 4.66
N PHE A 62 -21.48 45.27 4.56
CA PHE A 62 -20.63 45.51 5.73
C PHE A 62 -21.17 46.67 6.59
N ASP A 63 -21.51 47.80 5.96
CA ASP A 63 -22.07 48.96 6.67
C ASP A 63 -23.44 48.65 7.30
N ALA A 64 -24.29 47.89 6.60
CA ALA A 64 -25.57 47.44 7.13
C ALA A 64 -25.40 46.56 8.38
N PHE A 65 -24.46 45.62 8.35
CA PHE A 65 -24.16 44.77 9.50
C PHE A 65 -23.74 45.59 10.73
N LEU A 66 -22.88 46.60 10.55
CA LEU A 66 -22.45 47.47 11.64
C LEU A 66 -23.61 48.31 12.21
N ALA A 67 -24.52 48.78 11.36
CA ALA A 67 -25.69 49.54 11.78
C ALA A 67 -26.70 48.68 12.58
N GLU A 68 -26.88 47.43 12.17
CA GLU A 68 -27.79 46.47 12.82
C GLU A 68 -27.22 45.89 14.12
N ASN A 69 -25.89 45.87 14.26
CA ASN A 69 -25.19 45.30 15.42
C ASN A 69 -24.34 46.36 16.14
N PRO A 70 -24.96 47.41 16.73
CA PRO A 70 -24.21 48.42 17.46
C PRO A 70 -23.56 47.83 18.72
N PRO A 71 -22.38 48.31 19.14
CA PRO A 71 -21.71 47.79 20.31
C PRO A 71 -22.55 47.93 21.58
N THR A 72 -22.52 46.90 22.43
CA THR A 72 -23.08 46.95 23.78
C THR A 72 -22.30 47.94 24.65
N ASP A 73 -22.87 48.35 25.77
CA ASP A 73 -22.19 49.29 26.68
C ASP A 73 -20.91 48.70 27.28
N GLU A 74 -20.85 47.38 27.48
CA GLU A 74 -19.65 46.66 27.88
C GLU A 74 -18.57 46.71 26.77
N GLN A 75 -18.94 46.46 25.51
CA GLN A 75 -18.02 46.57 24.37
C GLN A 75 -17.51 48.00 24.21
N LYS A 76 -18.39 49.03 24.33
CA LYS A 76 -17.97 50.44 24.29
C LYS A 76 -16.94 50.79 25.37
N ALA A 77 -17.10 50.24 26.58
CA ALA A 77 -16.15 50.46 27.66
C ALA A 77 -14.77 49.86 27.33
N VAL A 78 -14.73 48.64 26.78
CA VAL A 78 -13.49 47.98 26.32
C VAL A 78 -12.84 48.76 25.16
N LEU A 79 -13.61 49.17 24.16
CA LEU A 79 -13.11 49.95 23.02
C LEU A 79 -12.53 51.31 23.47
N SER A 80 -13.17 51.97 24.44
CA SER A 80 -12.66 53.22 25.03
C SER A 80 -11.32 53.01 25.74
N GLN A 81 -11.15 51.88 26.45
CA GLN A 81 -9.87 51.51 27.06
C GLN A 81 -8.80 51.26 26.00
N ILE A 82 -9.11 50.54 24.92
CA ILE A 82 -8.18 50.29 23.80
C ILE A 82 -7.72 51.61 23.19
N SER A 83 -8.66 52.51 22.87
CA SER A 83 -8.34 53.82 22.29
C SER A 83 -7.43 54.65 23.20
N THR A 84 -7.70 54.65 24.51
CA THR A 84 -6.92 55.43 25.50
C THR A 84 -5.53 54.84 25.73
N VAL A 85 -5.44 53.54 26.02
CA VAL A 85 -4.18 52.87 26.39
C VAL A 85 -3.19 52.85 25.22
N PHE A 86 -3.69 52.58 24.02
CA PHE A 86 -2.84 52.50 22.82
C PHE A 86 -2.75 53.82 22.05
N SER A 87 -3.49 54.87 22.49
CA SER A 87 -3.56 56.16 21.80
C SER A 87 -3.95 56.02 20.32
N LEU A 88 -4.95 55.17 20.06
CA LEU A 88 -5.41 54.83 18.71
C LEU A 88 -6.78 55.43 18.41
N THR A 89 -7.00 55.79 17.15
CA THR A 89 -8.29 56.22 16.62
C THR A 89 -8.92 55.14 15.73
N PRO A 90 -10.25 55.06 15.65
CA PRO A 90 -10.94 54.16 14.71
C PRO A 90 -10.40 54.28 13.29
N MET A 91 -10.35 53.16 12.58
CA MET A 91 -9.98 53.16 11.17
C MET A 91 -11.06 53.86 10.33
N GLU A 92 -10.66 54.81 9.47
CA GLU A 92 -11.60 55.65 8.71
C GLU A 92 -12.42 54.88 7.67
N ARG A 93 -11.79 53.93 6.98
CA ARG A 93 -12.41 53.14 5.90
C ARG A 93 -12.10 51.65 6.08
N PRO A 94 -12.70 51.00 7.09
CA PRO A 94 -12.32 49.65 7.51
C PRO A 94 -12.53 48.62 6.38
N TRP A 95 -13.66 48.67 5.66
CA TRP A 95 -13.93 47.73 4.57
C TRP A 95 -12.95 47.89 3.39
N GLN A 96 -12.68 49.13 2.97
CA GLN A 96 -11.73 49.40 1.87
C GLN A 96 -10.31 48.97 2.24
N TYR A 97 -9.90 49.16 3.50
CA TYR A 97 -8.62 48.67 3.99
C TYR A 97 -8.53 47.15 3.91
N LEU A 98 -9.55 46.43 4.41
CA LEU A 98 -9.60 44.96 4.38
C LEU A 98 -9.53 44.42 2.94
N ARG A 99 -10.35 44.96 2.04
CA ARG A 99 -10.36 44.54 0.62
C ARG A 99 -9.03 44.78 -0.07
N LYS A 100 -8.41 45.93 0.17
CA LYS A 100 -7.08 46.23 -0.37
C LYS A 100 -6.03 45.26 0.16
N LEU A 101 -6.02 44.99 1.46
CA LEU A 101 -5.06 44.10 2.09
C LEU A 101 -5.21 42.65 1.58
N GLN A 102 -6.44 42.17 1.47
CA GLN A 102 -6.75 40.84 0.94
C GLN A 102 -6.33 40.70 -0.53
N ALA A 103 -6.50 41.74 -1.35
CA ALA A 103 -6.07 41.73 -2.74
C ALA A 103 -4.54 41.80 -2.91
N GLU A 104 -3.82 42.46 -1.99
CA GLU A 104 -2.36 42.59 -2.02
C GLU A 104 -1.63 41.34 -1.49
N PHE A 105 -2.28 40.54 -0.64
CA PHE A 105 -1.66 39.40 0.02
C PHE A 105 -1.75 38.13 -0.84
N ASP A 106 -0.59 37.53 -1.10
CA ASP A 106 -0.49 36.27 -1.81
C ASP A 106 -0.64 35.09 -0.82
N LEU A 107 -1.87 34.56 -0.72
CA LEU A 107 -2.20 33.42 0.15
C LEU A 107 -1.39 32.15 -0.17
N SER A 108 -0.86 32.00 -1.40
CA SER A 108 -0.03 30.83 -1.77
C SER A 108 1.29 30.75 -1.00
N LYS A 109 1.69 31.82 -0.31
CA LYS A 109 2.88 31.85 0.55
C LYS A 109 2.66 31.15 1.89
N LEU A 110 1.41 30.95 2.31
CA LEU A 110 1.08 30.21 3.51
C LEU A 110 1.35 28.72 3.30
N LYS A 111 1.96 28.08 4.30
CA LYS A 111 2.22 26.64 4.29
C LYS A 111 1.23 25.96 5.22
N PHE A 112 0.42 25.10 4.64
CA PHE A 112 -0.48 24.22 5.36
C PHE A 112 0.19 22.86 5.63
N THR A 113 -0.35 22.11 6.59
CA THR A 113 0.03 20.72 6.86
C THR A 113 -0.45 19.79 5.74
N GLU A 114 0.05 18.56 5.71
CA GLU A 114 -0.33 17.56 4.71
C GLU A 114 -1.85 17.34 4.68
N ASP A 115 -2.51 17.34 5.85
CA ASP A 115 -3.97 17.20 6.00
C ASP A 115 -4.79 18.21 5.18
N PHE A 116 -4.28 19.42 4.92
CA PHE A 116 -4.99 20.41 4.10
C PHE A 116 -5.04 20.01 2.62
N TYR A 117 -4.06 19.23 2.17
CA TYR A 117 -3.93 18.79 0.79
C TYR A 117 -4.42 17.36 0.58
N ASP A 118 -4.83 16.69 1.64
CA ASP A 118 -5.39 15.35 1.61
C ASP A 118 -6.86 15.43 1.16
N PRO A 119 -7.23 14.88 -0.01
CA PRO A 119 -8.61 14.89 -0.48
C PRO A 119 -9.59 14.11 0.41
N GLU A 120 -9.12 13.15 1.21
CA GLU A 120 -9.97 12.43 2.18
C GLU A 120 -10.34 13.32 3.36
N MET A 121 -9.43 14.22 3.76
CA MET A 121 -9.62 15.13 4.90
C MET A 121 -10.15 16.51 4.49
N ASN A 122 -9.89 16.93 3.24
CA ASN A 122 -10.33 18.19 2.66
C ASN A 122 -10.87 17.98 1.23
N PRO A 123 -12.20 17.91 1.05
CA PRO A 123 -12.82 17.73 -0.27
C PRO A 123 -12.50 18.85 -1.28
N ASP A 124 -12.10 20.03 -0.79
CA ASP A 124 -11.72 21.19 -1.60
C ASP A 124 -10.19 21.30 -1.77
N ALA A 125 -9.43 20.23 -1.46
CA ALA A 125 -7.98 20.21 -1.60
C ALA A 125 -7.58 20.56 -3.05
N PRO A 126 -6.68 21.54 -3.26
CA PRO A 126 -6.22 21.87 -4.60
C PRO A 126 -5.47 20.68 -5.19
N GLU A 127 -5.80 20.32 -6.44
CA GLU A 127 -5.17 19.22 -7.17
C GLU A 127 -3.64 19.41 -7.20
N GLN A 128 -2.92 18.59 -6.42
CA GLN A 128 -1.47 18.60 -6.47
C GLN A 128 -1.02 17.83 -7.72
N LYS A 129 -0.68 18.56 -8.79
CA LYS A 129 0.17 18.00 -9.85
C LYS A 129 1.55 17.73 -9.28
N THR A 130 1.72 16.57 -8.68
CA THR A 130 3.03 16.07 -8.29
C THR A 130 3.80 15.68 -9.54
N ASP A 131 4.97 16.29 -9.75
CA ASP A 131 5.88 15.81 -10.79
C ASP A 131 6.17 14.33 -10.54
N TRP A 132 6.07 13.50 -11.57
CA TRP A 132 6.46 12.10 -11.48
C TRP A 132 7.95 11.98 -11.10
N LYS A 133 8.21 11.40 -9.93
CA LYS A 133 9.56 11.24 -9.38
C LYS A 133 9.73 9.84 -8.84
N VAL A 134 10.81 9.19 -9.26
CA VAL A 134 11.17 7.85 -8.80
C VAL A 134 12.42 7.92 -7.95
N TYR A 135 12.37 7.27 -6.80
CA TYR A 135 13.47 7.22 -5.82
C TYR A 135 13.96 5.79 -5.68
N PHE A 136 15.21 5.62 -5.26
CA PHE A 136 15.80 4.28 -5.15
C PHE A 136 15.07 3.42 -4.12
N ASP A 137 14.83 3.96 -2.92
CA ASP A 137 14.09 3.31 -1.84
C ASP A 137 12.62 3.77 -1.77
N GLY A 138 12.07 4.28 -2.89
CA GLY A 138 10.67 4.75 -2.98
C GLY A 138 9.72 3.73 -3.62
N SER A 139 8.44 3.89 -3.35
CA SER A 139 7.33 3.11 -3.92
C SER A 139 6.42 3.97 -4.79
N PHE A 140 5.32 3.41 -5.29
CA PHE A 140 4.26 4.19 -5.96
C PHE A 140 3.51 5.11 -4.98
N TRP A 141 3.53 4.80 -3.69
CA TRP A 141 2.84 5.54 -2.63
C TRP A 141 3.73 6.59 -1.93
N GLY A 142 4.95 6.79 -2.42
CA GLY A 142 5.85 7.83 -1.91
C GLY A 142 7.27 7.35 -1.63
N HIS A 143 8.02 8.16 -0.90
CA HIS A 143 9.41 7.87 -0.53
C HIS A 143 9.70 8.39 0.87
N HIS A 144 10.71 7.83 1.52
CA HIS A 144 11.17 8.30 2.82
C HIS A 144 12.52 9.02 2.72
N GLY A 145 12.69 10.08 3.51
CA GLY A 145 13.94 10.80 3.62
C GLY A 145 14.17 11.88 2.55
N ARG A 146 15.37 12.45 2.54
CA ARG A 146 15.76 13.57 1.66
C ARG A 146 16.53 13.12 0.43
N GLU A 147 16.15 11.98 -0.13
CA GLU A 147 16.85 11.43 -1.29
C GLU A 147 16.60 12.27 -2.54
N ARG A 148 17.54 12.22 -3.48
CA ARG A 148 17.37 12.86 -4.78
C ARG A 148 16.67 11.87 -5.72
N ALA A 149 15.63 12.32 -6.40
CA ALA A 149 14.97 11.55 -7.44
C ALA A 149 15.97 11.10 -8.52
N GLY A 150 15.78 9.88 -9.01
CA GLY A 150 16.54 9.32 -10.11
C GLY A 150 16.35 10.12 -11.38
N ARG A 151 17.40 10.21 -12.20
CA ARG A 151 17.28 10.78 -13.53
C ARG A 151 16.58 9.77 -14.43
N GLU A 152 15.41 10.13 -14.91
CA GLU A 152 14.68 9.36 -15.91
C GLU A 152 15.45 9.29 -17.24
N VAL A 153 15.53 8.09 -17.80
CA VAL A 153 16.06 7.79 -19.12
C VAL A 153 14.99 7.00 -19.86
N PRO A 154 14.28 7.62 -20.82
CA PRO A 154 13.28 6.92 -21.62
C PRO A 154 13.94 5.81 -22.42
N VAL A 155 13.36 4.61 -22.37
CA VAL A 155 13.82 3.45 -23.16
C VAL A 155 12.75 2.97 -24.15
N GLN A 156 11.47 3.05 -23.76
CA GLN A 156 10.29 2.77 -24.61
C GLN A 156 10.40 1.42 -25.33
N LYS A 157 10.70 0.36 -24.57
CA LYS A 157 11.00 -0.97 -25.13
C LYS A 157 9.85 -1.94 -24.89
N TRP A 158 9.43 -2.59 -25.97
CA TRP A 158 8.50 -3.71 -25.95
C TRP A 158 9.26 -5.02 -26.15
N PHE A 159 8.87 -6.05 -25.41
CA PHE A 159 9.33 -7.42 -25.63
C PHE A 159 8.27 -8.43 -25.16
N SER A 160 8.40 -9.67 -25.63
CA SER A 160 7.53 -10.78 -25.21
C SER A 160 8.32 -11.77 -24.37
N TRP A 161 7.76 -12.15 -23.23
CA TRP A 161 8.33 -13.16 -22.33
C TRP A 161 7.20 -13.87 -21.57
N ALA A 162 7.35 -15.19 -21.37
CA ALA A 162 6.34 -16.05 -20.73
C ALA A 162 4.94 -15.97 -21.39
N GLY A 163 4.88 -15.72 -22.70
CA GLY A 163 3.62 -15.54 -23.43
C GLY A 163 2.85 -14.30 -23.00
N ARG A 164 3.55 -13.26 -22.52
CA ARG A 164 3.00 -11.96 -22.13
C ARG A 164 3.74 -10.84 -22.85
N ASP A 165 3.04 -9.73 -23.05
CA ASP A 165 3.62 -8.52 -23.61
C ASP A 165 4.10 -7.61 -22.48
N TRP A 166 5.37 -7.23 -22.54
CA TRP A 166 6.02 -6.37 -21.58
C TRP A 166 6.44 -5.07 -22.23
N PHE A 167 6.29 -3.99 -21.48
CA PHE A 167 6.72 -2.66 -21.84
C PHE A 167 7.56 -2.08 -20.72
N VAL A 168 8.73 -1.57 -21.07
CA VAL A 168 9.56 -0.77 -20.16
C VAL A 168 9.58 0.65 -20.71
N PRO A 169 8.87 1.60 -20.09
CA PRO A 169 8.80 2.97 -20.58
C PRO A 169 10.12 3.73 -20.36
N SER A 170 10.66 3.63 -19.14
CA SER A 170 11.80 4.39 -18.67
C SER A 170 12.63 3.59 -17.67
N VAL A 171 13.90 3.96 -17.54
CA VAL A 171 14.77 3.54 -16.42
C VAL A 171 15.24 4.76 -15.65
N TYR A 172 15.36 4.64 -14.33
CA TYR A 172 15.70 5.75 -13.44
C TYR A 172 17.08 5.53 -12.85
N VAL A 173 18.01 6.43 -13.16
CA VAL A 173 19.38 6.36 -12.65
C VAL A 173 19.46 7.15 -11.34
N CYS A 174 19.44 6.44 -10.23
CA CYS A 174 19.59 6.99 -8.88
C CYS A 174 21.07 7.01 -8.43
N SER A 175 21.36 7.63 -7.29
CA SER A 175 22.72 7.60 -6.71
C SER A 175 23.14 6.21 -6.23
N LYS A 176 22.18 5.45 -5.68
CA LYS A 176 22.37 4.10 -5.10
C LYS A 176 22.27 2.97 -6.12
N GLY A 177 21.61 3.18 -7.25
CA GLY A 177 21.35 2.12 -8.22
C GLY A 177 20.43 2.55 -9.36
N ILE A 178 19.90 1.57 -10.09
CA ILE A 178 18.92 1.77 -11.16
C ILE A 178 17.55 1.29 -10.66
N VAL A 179 16.49 2.03 -10.99
CA VAL A 179 15.11 1.59 -10.81
C VAL A 179 14.47 1.41 -12.18
N VAL A 180 13.69 0.35 -12.36
CA VAL A 180 12.98 0.04 -13.61
C VAL A 180 11.53 -0.28 -13.29
N ASP A 181 10.62 0.32 -14.04
CA ASP A 181 9.20 -0.03 -14.01
C ASP A 181 8.90 -0.96 -15.19
N PHE A 182 8.40 -2.16 -14.88
CA PHE A 182 7.99 -3.18 -15.83
C PHE A 182 6.48 -3.19 -15.95
N CYS A 183 5.94 -2.84 -17.12
CA CYS A 183 4.52 -2.83 -17.40
C CYS A 183 4.15 -4.08 -18.19
N MET A 184 3.46 -5.03 -17.57
CA MET A 184 2.90 -6.21 -18.25
C MET A 184 1.47 -5.91 -18.70
N ARG A 185 1.18 -6.12 -19.98
CA ARG A 185 -0.13 -5.86 -20.58
C ARG A 185 -0.98 -7.12 -20.65
N THR A 186 -2.28 -6.98 -20.43
CA THR A 186 -3.29 -7.99 -20.76
C THR A 186 -4.49 -7.39 -21.49
N GLU A 187 -5.15 -8.19 -22.30
CA GLU A 187 -6.43 -7.85 -22.92
C GLU A 187 -7.53 -7.74 -21.85
N ALA A 188 -8.41 -6.73 -21.97
CA ALA A 188 -9.59 -6.61 -21.10
C ALA A 188 -10.50 -7.85 -21.19
N SER A 189 -10.60 -8.48 -22.36
CA SER A 189 -11.37 -9.72 -22.52
C SER A 189 -10.82 -10.90 -21.72
N ALA A 190 -9.50 -10.96 -21.50
CA ALA A 190 -8.91 -12.01 -20.68
C ALA A 190 -9.24 -11.80 -19.19
N LEU A 191 -9.27 -10.55 -18.73
CA LEU A 191 -9.73 -10.19 -17.39
C LEU A 191 -11.21 -10.53 -17.19
N ARG A 192 -12.07 -10.17 -18.16
CA ARG A 192 -13.48 -10.57 -18.14
C ARG A 192 -13.67 -12.08 -18.09
N GLY A 193 -12.96 -12.82 -18.94
CA GLY A 193 -13.02 -14.28 -18.95
C GLY A 193 -12.54 -14.91 -17.63
N PHE A 194 -11.57 -14.29 -16.96
CA PHE A 194 -11.16 -14.68 -15.61
C PHE A 194 -12.28 -14.42 -14.59
N MET A 195 -12.86 -13.22 -14.56
CA MET A 195 -13.94 -12.88 -13.64
C MET A 195 -15.17 -13.80 -13.84
N GLU A 196 -15.58 -14.03 -15.09
CA GLU A 196 -16.67 -14.93 -15.46
C GLU A 196 -16.40 -16.37 -14.98
N LYS A 197 -15.18 -16.88 -15.21
CA LYS A 197 -14.79 -18.23 -14.78
C LYS A 197 -14.94 -18.42 -13.26
N TRP A 198 -14.57 -17.39 -12.49
CA TRP A 198 -14.56 -17.45 -11.03
C TRP A 198 -15.83 -16.90 -10.39
N GLY A 199 -16.83 -16.53 -11.20
CA GLY A 199 -18.10 -15.96 -10.71
C GLY A 199 -17.93 -14.62 -9.99
N ILE A 200 -16.86 -13.88 -10.29
CA ILE A 200 -16.58 -12.58 -9.69
C ILE A 200 -17.42 -11.53 -10.44
N ASP A 201 -18.36 -10.92 -9.73
CA ASP A 201 -19.11 -9.78 -10.23
C ASP A 201 -18.52 -8.48 -9.63
N PRO A 202 -17.91 -7.60 -10.46
CA PRO A 202 -17.39 -6.30 -10.04
C PRO A 202 -18.36 -5.40 -9.28
N GLU A 203 -19.67 -5.55 -9.52
CA GLU A 203 -20.72 -4.71 -8.94
C GLU A 203 -21.36 -5.34 -7.70
N SER A 204 -20.95 -6.56 -7.33
CA SER A 204 -21.46 -7.27 -6.17
C SER A 204 -20.55 -7.09 -4.96
N ASP A 205 -21.15 -6.69 -3.84
CA ASP A 205 -20.49 -6.68 -2.52
C ASP A 205 -20.58 -8.05 -1.82
N GLU A 206 -21.13 -9.08 -2.47
CA GLU A 206 -21.24 -10.42 -1.87
C GLU A 206 -19.86 -11.08 -1.75
N SER A 207 -19.53 -11.52 -0.55
CA SER A 207 -18.29 -12.28 -0.33
C SER A 207 -18.40 -13.67 -0.95
N ILE A 208 -17.44 -13.99 -1.82
CA ILE A 208 -17.26 -15.34 -2.36
C ILE A 208 -16.25 -16.08 -1.49
N ASP A 209 -16.67 -17.19 -0.88
CA ASP A 209 -15.80 -18.01 -0.05
C ASP A 209 -15.04 -19.02 -0.92
N PHE A 210 -13.87 -18.61 -1.41
CA PHE A 210 -12.98 -19.49 -2.16
C PHE A 210 -12.16 -20.38 -1.23
N SER A 211 -12.12 -21.68 -1.52
CA SER A 211 -11.21 -22.61 -0.86
C SER A 211 -9.74 -22.24 -1.13
N ARG A 212 -8.81 -22.73 -0.31
CA ARG A 212 -7.36 -22.57 -0.55
C ARG A 212 -6.96 -22.98 -1.98
N ASP A 213 -7.43 -24.14 -2.44
CA ASP A 213 -7.08 -24.68 -3.76
C ASP A 213 -7.56 -23.76 -4.89
N GLU A 214 -8.75 -23.19 -4.74
CA GLU A 214 -9.30 -22.21 -5.67
C GLU A 214 -8.50 -20.92 -5.66
N ARG A 215 -8.16 -20.38 -4.48
CA ARG A 215 -7.32 -19.16 -4.37
C ARG A 215 -5.93 -19.34 -5.00
N GLU A 216 -5.27 -20.47 -4.72
CA GLU A 216 -3.98 -20.81 -5.33
C GLU A 216 -4.10 -20.97 -6.85
N GLN A 217 -5.21 -21.53 -7.34
CA GLN A 217 -5.47 -21.64 -8.77
C GLN A 217 -5.77 -20.29 -9.42
N MET A 218 -6.57 -19.45 -8.77
CA MET A 218 -6.86 -18.09 -9.20
C MET A 218 -5.58 -17.28 -9.37
N GLU A 219 -4.67 -17.31 -8.39
CA GLU A 219 -3.40 -16.59 -8.47
C GLU A 219 -2.54 -17.04 -9.66
N ARG A 220 -2.49 -18.34 -9.95
CA ARG A 220 -1.77 -18.88 -11.11
C ARG A 220 -2.39 -18.51 -12.45
N GLU A 221 -3.71 -18.38 -12.49
CA GLU A 221 -4.47 -18.12 -13.72
C GLU A 221 -4.72 -16.64 -13.97
N HIS A 222 -4.59 -15.79 -12.94
CA HIS A 222 -4.93 -14.38 -13.03
C HIS A 222 -4.09 -13.72 -14.15
N PRO A 223 -4.73 -13.07 -15.15
CA PRO A 223 -4.03 -12.59 -16.34
C PRO A 223 -2.88 -11.61 -16.06
N LEU A 224 -3.00 -10.84 -14.97
CA LEU A 224 -1.99 -9.88 -14.51
C LEU A 224 -1.06 -10.40 -13.41
N SER A 225 -1.21 -11.66 -13.00
CA SER A 225 -0.33 -12.31 -12.03
C SER A 225 0.78 -13.07 -12.75
N LEU A 226 2.01 -12.70 -12.44
CA LEU A 226 3.19 -13.44 -12.87
C LEU A 226 4.32 -13.21 -11.86
N GLY A 227 4.76 -14.29 -11.19
CA GLY A 227 5.93 -14.30 -10.32
C GLY A 227 7.21 -14.20 -11.16
N PHE A 228 8.02 -13.18 -10.91
CA PHE A 228 9.32 -13.03 -11.57
C PHE A 228 10.27 -12.15 -10.75
N THR A 229 11.54 -12.53 -10.79
CA THR A 229 12.66 -11.79 -10.20
C THR A 229 13.57 -11.32 -11.33
N PRO A 230 13.56 -10.03 -11.70
CA PRO A 230 14.45 -9.54 -12.75
C PRO A 230 15.91 -9.45 -12.29
N SER A 231 16.85 -9.37 -13.22
CA SER A 231 18.22 -8.90 -12.98
C SER A 231 18.67 -8.01 -14.13
N LEU A 232 19.59 -7.09 -13.88
CA LEU A 232 20.12 -6.21 -14.93
C LEU A 232 21.55 -6.58 -15.29
N THR A 233 21.92 -6.36 -16.54
CA THR A 233 23.32 -6.35 -17.00
C THR A 233 23.65 -4.94 -17.46
N LEU A 234 24.39 -4.20 -16.62
CA LEU A 234 24.83 -2.83 -16.87
C LEU A 234 26.28 -2.84 -17.34
N ASN A 235 26.54 -2.43 -18.59
CA ASN A 235 27.88 -2.44 -19.18
C ASN A 235 28.62 -3.78 -19.02
N GLY A 236 27.89 -4.90 -19.08
CA GLY A 236 28.42 -6.26 -18.87
C GLY A 236 28.49 -6.72 -17.40
N ALA A 237 28.21 -5.85 -16.42
CA ALA A 237 28.18 -6.22 -15.00
C ALA A 237 26.74 -6.53 -14.54
N LYS A 238 26.55 -7.68 -13.88
CA LYS A 238 25.24 -8.10 -13.37
C LYS A 238 24.87 -7.37 -12.08
N LEU A 239 23.68 -6.79 -12.03
CA LEU A 239 23.03 -6.22 -10.85
C LEU A 239 21.84 -7.11 -10.47
N ARG A 240 21.73 -7.44 -9.18
CA ARG A 240 20.60 -8.21 -8.65
C ARG A 240 19.50 -7.26 -8.19
N THR A 241 18.25 -7.70 -8.31
CA THR A 241 17.13 -7.00 -7.67
C THR A 241 17.31 -7.01 -6.16
N SER A 242 17.05 -5.87 -5.51
CA SER A 242 17.06 -5.75 -4.05
C SER A 242 15.66 -5.74 -3.47
N HIS A 243 14.78 -4.95 -4.07
CA HIS A 243 13.42 -4.72 -3.58
C HIS A 243 12.57 -4.16 -4.72
N GLY A 244 11.26 -4.10 -4.51
CA GLY A 244 10.31 -3.59 -5.47
C GLY A 244 8.91 -3.43 -4.88
N CYS A 245 8.01 -2.92 -5.71
CA CYS A 245 6.59 -2.83 -5.42
C CYS A 245 5.81 -2.94 -6.73
N GLY A 246 4.49 -3.05 -6.66
CA GLY A 246 3.67 -3.07 -7.86
C GLY A 246 2.27 -2.55 -7.61
N VAL A 247 1.68 -2.06 -8.70
CA VAL A 247 0.29 -1.61 -8.77
C VAL A 247 -0.36 -2.24 -9.99
N ILE A 248 -1.68 -2.37 -9.96
CA ILE A 248 -2.48 -2.97 -11.03
C ILE A 248 -3.49 -1.96 -11.53
N PHE A 249 -3.72 -1.96 -12.84
CA PHE A 249 -4.81 -1.25 -13.49
C PHE A 249 -5.77 -2.23 -14.16
N LEU A 250 -7.06 -2.10 -13.84
CA LEU A 250 -8.16 -2.87 -14.40
C LEU A 250 -9.09 -1.93 -15.18
N PRO A 251 -9.26 -2.10 -16.50
CA PRO A 251 -10.05 -1.18 -17.35
C PRO A 251 -11.51 -1.01 -16.92
N GLU A 252 -12.11 -2.07 -16.41
CA GLU A 252 -13.53 -2.11 -16.02
C GLU A 252 -13.75 -1.71 -14.56
N GLN A 253 -12.67 -1.56 -13.78
CA GLN A 253 -12.68 -1.21 -12.37
C GLN A 253 -11.67 -0.10 -12.04
N PRO A 254 -11.63 1.02 -12.80
CA PRO A 254 -10.57 2.02 -12.63
C PRO A 254 -10.59 2.69 -11.25
N GLY A 255 -11.75 2.76 -10.58
CA GLY A 255 -11.87 3.31 -9.22
C GLY A 255 -11.08 2.52 -8.17
N PHE A 256 -10.91 1.20 -8.35
CA PHE A 256 -10.08 0.36 -7.49
C PHE A 256 -8.57 0.50 -7.77
N CYS A 257 -8.22 1.24 -8.83
CA CYS A 257 -6.85 1.35 -9.33
C CYS A 257 -6.27 2.75 -9.17
N ALA A 258 -6.77 3.54 -8.20
CA ALA A 258 -6.31 4.91 -7.94
C ALA A 258 -4.78 5.01 -7.82
N ASP A 259 -4.14 4.03 -7.18
CA ASP A 259 -2.68 3.98 -7.02
C ASP A 259 -1.90 3.79 -8.33
N ALA A 260 -2.53 3.20 -9.35
CA ALA A 260 -1.91 3.01 -10.66
C ALA A 260 -2.05 4.24 -11.56
N GLU A 261 -3.01 5.13 -11.29
CA GLU A 261 -3.34 6.28 -12.14
C GLU A 261 -2.14 7.20 -12.43
N PRO A 262 -1.32 7.58 -11.44
CA PRO A 262 -0.15 8.42 -11.72
C PRO A 262 0.85 7.77 -12.68
N ALA A 263 1.06 6.45 -12.57
CA ALA A 263 1.95 5.70 -13.45
C ALA A 263 1.35 5.56 -14.85
N MET A 264 0.05 5.25 -14.95
CA MET A 264 -0.69 5.16 -16.21
C MET A 264 -0.61 6.48 -16.99
N ALA A 265 -0.83 7.60 -16.31
CA ALA A 265 -0.78 8.94 -16.91
C ALA A 265 0.63 9.34 -17.34
N HIS A 266 1.65 9.13 -16.50
CA HIS A 266 3.03 9.49 -16.82
C HIS A 266 3.58 8.67 -17.99
N TYR A 267 3.28 7.38 -18.04
CA TYR A 267 3.76 6.47 -19.09
C TYR A 267 2.90 6.46 -20.35
N GLY A 268 1.71 7.07 -20.33
CA GLY A 268 0.78 7.06 -21.46
C GLY A 268 0.28 5.66 -21.80
N LEU A 269 0.03 4.82 -20.78
CA LEU A 269 -0.45 3.46 -20.98
C LEU A 269 -1.91 3.46 -21.44
N ASP A 270 -2.22 2.61 -22.42
CA ASP A 270 -3.55 2.54 -23.01
C ASP A 270 -4.55 1.89 -22.02
N ARG A 271 -5.58 2.66 -21.67
CA ARG A 271 -6.62 2.29 -20.69
C ARG A 271 -7.59 1.22 -21.21
N ALA A 272 -7.56 0.89 -22.49
CA ALA A 272 -8.30 -0.24 -23.04
C ALA A 272 -7.75 -1.61 -22.56
N TYR A 273 -6.55 -1.62 -21.98
CA TYR A 273 -5.85 -2.82 -21.53
C TYR A 273 -5.66 -2.84 -20.01
N GLY A 274 -5.59 -4.05 -19.45
CA GLY A 274 -5.14 -4.23 -18.07
C GLY A 274 -3.62 -4.17 -17.98
N TRP A 275 -3.13 -3.64 -16.87
CA TRP A 275 -1.70 -3.47 -16.63
C TRP A 275 -1.29 -3.95 -15.25
N SER A 276 -0.19 -4.69 -15.19
CA SER A 276 0.57 -4.92 -13.96
C SER A 276 1.85 -4.13 -14.06
N ILE A 277 2.02 -3.14 -13.18
CA ILE A 277 3.17 -2.24 -13.19
C ILE A 277 4.04 -2.58 -11.99
N ARG A 278 5.19 -3.21 -12.23
CA ARG A 278 6.14 -3.65 -11.21
C ARG A 278 7.39 -2.78 -11.23
N ARG A 279 7.65 -2.05 -10.15
CA ARG A 279 8.89 -1.31 -9.92
C ARG A 279 9.92 -2.21 -9.25
N ALA A 280 11.13 -2.27 -9.78
CA ALA A 280 12.25 -3.00 -9.17
C ALA A 280 13.50 -2.14 -9.09
N ALA A 281 14.21 -2.23 -7.96
CA ALA A 281 15.43 -1.50 -7.68
C ALA A 281 16.67 -2.41 -7.70
N PHE A 282 17.74 -1.92 -8.30
CA PHE A 282 18.99 -2.65 -8.57
C PHE A 282 20.18 -1.84 -8.04
N PRO A 283 20.72 -2.15 -6.86
CA PRO A 283 21.81 -1.39 -6.27
C PRO A 283 23.09 -1.50 -7.11
N PHE A 284 23.84 -0.40 -7.17
CA PHE A 284 25.19 -0.42 -7.70
C PHE A 284 26.11 -1.18 -6.74
N VAL A 285 26.98 -2.01 -7.30
CA VAL A 285 28.06 -2.66 -6.54
C VAL A 285 29.18 -1.65 -6.23
N THR A 286 29.27 -0.57 -7.00
CA THR A 286 30.31 0.46 -6.89
C THR A 286 29.83 1.68 -6.12
N LYS A 287 30.74 2.32 -5.36
CA LYS A 287 30.45 3.57 -4.61
C LYS A 287 30.04 4.77 -5.49
N ARG A 288 30.38 4.74 -6.79
CA ARG A 288 29.99 5.75 -7.78
C ARG A 288 29.07 5.13 -8.81
N ALA A 289 28.03 5.87 -9.20
CA ALA A 289 27.12 5.48 -10.28
C ALA A 289 27.90 5.29 -11.59
N PRO A 290 27.88 4.08 -12.21
CA PRO A 290 28.46 3.87 -13.52
C PRO A 290 27.74 4.72 -14.59
N LYS A 291 28.45 5.08 -15.66
CA LYS A 291 27.80 5.67 -16.83
C LYS A 291 26.91 4.63 -17.49
N LEU A 292 25.68 4.97 -17.81
CA LEU A 292 24.77 4.11 -18.56
C LEU A 292 25.19 4.11 -20.04
N LYS A 293 25.84 3.03 -20.50
CA LYS A 293 26.23 2.86 -21.91
C LYS A 293 25.47 1.73 -22.60
N SER A 294 25.31 0.60 -21.91
CA SER A 294 24.43 -0.49 -22.33
C SER A 294 23.68 -1.04 -21.14
N LEU A 295 22.44 -1.48 -21.39
CA LEU A 295 21.59 -2.06 -20.36
C LEU A 295 20.74 -3.17 -20.94
N ALA A 296 20.81 -4.37 -20.35
CA ALA A 296 19.90 -5.46 -20.63
C ALA A 296 19.21 -5.94 -19.36
N VAL A 297 17.98 -6.43 -19.49
CA VAL A 297 17.24 -7.11 -18.42
C VAL A 297 17.21 -8.61 -18.68
N THR A 298 17.42 -9.40 -17.64
CA THR A 298 17.12 -10.83 -17.63
C THR A 298 15.90 -11.07 -16.74
N MET A 299 14.81 -11.52 -17.35
CA MET A 299 13.59 -11.95 -16.69
C MET A 299 13.74 -13.41 -16.25
N MET A 300 13.46 -13.71 -14.99
CA MET A 300 13.53 -15.06 -14.43
C MET A 300 12.21 -15.33 -13.72
N ALA A 301 11.51 -16.40 -14.10
CA ALA A 301 10.27 -16.79 -13.44
C ALA A 301 10.57 -17.20 -12.00
N ASP A 302 9.72 -16.77 -11.07
CA ASP A 302 9.80 -17.28 -9.71
C ASP A 302 9.38 -18.74 -9.71
N GLU A 303 9.92 -19.50 -8.77
CA GLU A 303 9.51 -20.88 -8.57
C GLU A 303 8.07 -20.91 -8.06
N VAL A 304 7.22 -21.70 -8.71
CA VAL A 304 5.81 -21.87 -8.35
C VAL A 304 5.58 -23.25 -7.74
N ARG A 305 4.58 -23.31 -6.85
CA ARG A 305 4.07 -24.56 -6.30
C ARG A 305 2.92 -25.07 -7.14
N VAL A 306 3.06 -26.29 -7.66
CA VAL A 306 2.03 -26.96 -8.45
C VAL A 306 1.43 -28.09 -7.61
N PRO A 307 0.11 -28.09 -7.39
CA PRO A 307 -0.55 -29.15 -6.64
C PRO A 307 -0.52 -30.46 -7.43
N GLY A 308 -0.15 -31.54 -6.75
CA GLY A 308 -0.12 -32.89 -7.25
C GLY A 308 -1.23 -33.77 -6.65
N PRO A 309 -1.10 -35.11 -6.78
CA PRO A 309 -2.14 -36.02 -6.35
C PRO A 309 -2.24 -36.11 -4.82
N ARG A 310 -3.46 -36.36 -4.34
CA ARG A 310 -3.79 -36.53 -2.92
C ARG A 310 -3.54 -37.96 -2.47
N PHE A 311 -3.07 -38.13 -1.24
CA PHE A 311 -2.80 -39.43 -0.62
C PHE A 311 -3.20 -39.43 0.87
N ARG A 312 -3.22 -40.62 1.46
CA ARG A 312 -3.40 -40.82 2.90
C ARG A 312 -2.16 -41.48 3.48
N ALA A 313 -1.84 -41.10 4.70
CA ALA A 313 -0.77 -41.67 5.50
C ALA A 313 -1.36 -41.96 6.88
N ASP A 314 -1.94 -43.15 7.05
CA ASP A 314 -2.61 -43.53 8.29
C ASP A 314 -1.64 -44.27 9.23
N LYS A 315 -0.64 -44.95 8.68
CA LYS A 315 0.36 -45.70 9.45
C LYS A 315 1.69 -45.89 8.71
N ALA A 316 2.72 -46.26 9.47
CA ALA A 316 3.99 -46.74 8.92
C ALA A 316 3.77 -47.93 7.97
N GLY A 317 4.47 -47.90 6.84
CA GLY A 317 4.38 -48.88 5.76
C GLY A 317 3.32 -48.58 4.70
N ASP A 318 2.48 -47.56 4.89
CA ASP A 318 1.59 -47.10 3.81
C ASP A 318 2.43 -46.60 2.63
N THR A 319 2.00 -46.95 1.42
CA THR A 319 2.70 -46.57 0.18
C THR A 319 1.76 -45.88 -0.78
N PHE A 320 2.31 -44.94 -1.54
CA PHE A 320 1.58 -44.17 -2.52
C PHE A 320 2.44 -43.96 -3.77
N ALA A 321 1.94 -44.43 -4.92
CA ALA A 321 2.61 -44.28 -6.20
C ALA A 321 2.04 -43.09 -6.97
N PHE A 322 2.92 -42.29 -7.57
CA PHE A 322 2.54 -41.18 -8.45
C PHE A 322 3.57 -41.00 -9.56
N SER A 323 3.19 -40.29 -10.63
CA SER A 323 4.11 -39.94 -11.70
C SER A 323 4.27 -38.43 -11.81
N TYR A 324 5.49 -37.98 -12.03
CA TYR A 324 5.81 -36.58 -12.27
C TYR A 324 6.89 -36.47 -13.35
N ARG A 325 6.61 -35.68 -14.40
CA ARG A 325 7.48 -35.47 -15.57
C ARG A 325 8.02 -36.77 -16.20
N GLY A 326 7.17 -37.82 -16.23
CA GLY A 326 7.50 -39.12 -16.82
C GLY A 326 8.30 -40.07 -15.91
N THR A 327 8.63 -39.66 -14.69
CA THR A 327 9.25 -40.52 -13.67
C THR A 327 8.17 -41.02 -12.72
N GLU A 328 8.16 -42.33 -12.44
CA GLU A 328 7.32 -42.91 -11.40
C GLU A 328 8.03 -42.82 -10.04
N TYR A 329 7.32 -42.32 -9.05
CA TYR A 329 7.77 -42.19 -7.67
C TYR A 329 6.88 -43.03 -6.76
N THR A 330 7.50 -43.64 -5.75
CA THR A 330 6.81 -44.29 -4.64
C THR A 330 7.16 -43.56 -3.36
N LEU A 331 6.13 -42.99 -2.72
CA LEU A 331 6.20 -42.47 -1.35
C LEU A 331 5.92 -43.62 -0.39
N ALA A 332 6.83 -43.86 0.56
CA ALA A 332 6.67 -44.86 1.61
C ALA A 332 6.69 -44.19 2.98
N VAL A 333 5.56 -44.24 3.68
CA VAL A 333 5.40 -43.67 5.02
C VAL A 333 6.21 -44.49 6.01
N GLN A 334 7.11 -43.83 6.72
CA GLN A 334 7.93 -44.43 7.77
C GLN A 334 7.27 -44.26 9.14
N GLU A 335 6.62 -43.13 9.37
CA GLU A 335 6.06 -42.78 10.67
C GLU A 335 4.92 -41.76 10.53
N VAL A 336 3.94 -41.87 11.42
CA VAL A 336 2.79 -40.94 11.54
C VAL A 336 2.60 -40.66 13.03
N GLU A 337 2.82 -39.42 13.44
CA GLU A 337 2.81 -39.00 14.84
C GLU A 337 1.88 -37.81 15.07
N PRO A 338 0.76 -38.00 15.76
CA PRO A 338 0.01 -36.90 16.36
C PRO A 338 0.86 -36.22 17.43
N GLN A 339 1.02 -34.90 17.35
CA GLN A 339 1.79 -34.09 18.25
C GLN A 339 1.01 -32.85 18.70
N GLU A 340 1.44 -32.26 19.81
CA GLU A 340 0.88 -31.01 20.33
C GLU A 340 2.02 -30.00 20.59
N LEU A 341 1.85 -28.78 20.07
CA LEU A 341 2.76 -27.68 20.32
C LEU A 341 2.66 -27.21 21.79
N PRO A 342 3.78 -27.14 22.53
CA PRO A 342 3.77 -26.59 23.88
C PRO A 342 3.40 -25.11 23.86
N ARG A 343 2.28 -24.75 24.49
CA ARG A 343 1.76 -23.37 24.52
C ARG A 343 2.77 -22.38 25.09
N GLU A 344 3.57 -22.80 26.06
CA GLU A 344 4.57 -21.97 26.74
C GLU A 344 5.74 -21.57 25.83
N ARG A 345 5.94 -22.29 24.71
CA ARG A 345 7.00 -22.00 23.74
C ARG A 345 6.55 -21.07 22.62
N MET A 346 5.25 -20.76 22.55
CA MET A 346 4.71 -19.90 21.51
C MET A 346 4.56 -18.48 22.09
N ASN A 347 5.36 -17.53 21.59
CA ASN A 347 5.25 -16.11 21.95
C ASN A 347 4.03 -15.47 21.27
N LEU A 348 2.83 -15.92 21.64
CA LEU A 348 1.57 -15.52 20.99
C LEU A 348 0.81 -14.50 21.81
N ASP A 349 -0.05 -13.72 21.14
CA ASP A 349 -0.90 -12.73 21.81
C ASP A 349 -1.86 -13.44 22.78
N PRO A 350 -1.80 -13.15 24.10
CA PRO A 350 -2.61 -13.85 25.11
C PRO A 350 -4.12 -13.57 25.01
N ARG A 351 -4.55 -12.66 24.12
CA ARG A 351 -5.98 -12.38 23.85
C ARG A 351 -6.64 -13.46 23.00
N PHE A 352 -5.87 -14.35 22.38
CA PHE A 352 -6.38 -15.41 21.52
C PHE A 352 -6.00 -16.79 22.06
N ASP A 353 -6.91 -17.74 21.88
CA ASP A 353 -6.65 -19.17 22.03
C ASP A 353 -6.26 -19.70 20.65
N TYR A 354 -5.14 -20.40 20.57
CA TYR A 354 -4.56 -20.88 19.32
C TYR A 354 -4.66 -22.40 19.23
N PRO A 355 -4.84 -22.96 18.03
CA PRO A 355 -4.77 -24.40 17.83
C PRO A 355 -3.33 -24.90 18.08
N THR A 356 -3.21 -26.08 18.70
CA THR A 356 -1.93 -26.66 19.12
C THR A 356 -1.67 -28.06 18.55
N HIS A 357 -2.70 -28.75 18.09
CA HIS A 357 -2.60 -30.14 17.66
C HIS A 357 -2.26 -30.22 16.18
N PHE A 358 -1.32 -31.08 15.81
CA PHE A 358 -0.98 -31.40 14.43
C PHE A 358 -0.51 -32.84 14.31
N THR A 359 -0.36 -33.35 13.09
CA THR A 359 0.22 -34.66 12.81
C THR A 359 1.49 -34.48 11.99
N ALA A 360 2.61 -35.01 12.45
CA ALA A 360 3.82 -35.13 11.68
C ALA A 360 3.83 -36.48 10.93
N ILE A 361 4.26 -36.48 9.67
CA ILE A 361 4.57 -37.71 8.95
C ILE A 361 6.03 -37.67 8.50
N SER A 362 6.68 -38.83 8.58
CA SER A 362 7.99 -39.05 7.99
C SER A 362 7.87 -40.07 6.87
N PHE A 363 8.47 -39.82 5.71
CA PHE A 363 8.38 -40.67 4.53
C PHE A 363 9.68 -40.67 3.72
N THR A 364 9.84 -41.66 2.85
CA THR A 364 10.91 -41.73 1.85
C THR A 364 10.31 -41.68 0.45
N LEU A 365 11.08 -41.22 -0.53
CA LEU A 365 10.71 -41.19 -1.95
C LEU A 365 11.67 -42.07 -2.74
N THR A 366 11.13 -42.93 -3.60
CA THR A 366 11.92 -43.79 -4.51
C THR A 366 11.44 -43.63 -5.94
N PRO A 367 12.29 -43.19 -6.90
CA PRO A 367 13.66 -42.72 -6.70
C PRO A 367 13.70 -41.41 -5.91
N GLU A 368 14.86 -41.08 -5.32
CA GLU A 368 15.04 -39.81 -4.63
C GLU A 368 14.94 -38.64 -5.63
N PRO A 369 14.06 -37.65 -5.41
CA PRO A 369 13.93 -36.51 -6.32
C PRO A 369 15.11 -35.53 -6.19
N PRO A 370 15.29 -34.62 -7.16
CA PRO A 370 16.16 -33.46 -6.98
C PRO A 370 15.79 -32.70 -5.70
N GLU A 371 16.79 -32.14 -5.03
CA GLU A 371 16.60 -31.51 -3.73
C GLU A 371 15.48 -30.46 -3.75
N ASN A 372 14.57 -30.56 -2.78
CA ASN A 372 13.39 -29.72 -2.57
C ASN A 372 12.34 -29.73 -3.71
N SER A 373 12.55 -30.43 -4.83
CA SER A 373 11.64 -30.36 -6.00
C SER A 373 10.25 -30.95 -5.78
N ILE A 374 10.11 -31.88 -4.83
CA ILE A 374 8.85 -32.52 -4.44
C ILE A 374 8.66 -32.30 -2.94
N PHE A 375 7.45 -31.93 -2.54
CA PHE A 375 7.07 -31.78 -1.14
C PHE A 375 5.71 -32.45 -0.88
N ALA A 376 5.34 -32.59 0.39
CA ALA A 376 4.02 -33.00 0.81
C ALA A 376 3.43 -31.94 1.75
N GLU A 377 2.13 -31.76 1.69
CA GLU A 377 1.42 -30.81 2.56
C GLU A 377 0.00 -31.28 2.85
N ASP A 378 -0.59 -30.72 3.91
CA ASP A 378 -1.97 -30.95 4.27
C ASP A 378 -2.92 -30.28 3.27
N CYS A 379 -4.05 -30.93 2.99
CA CYS A 379 -5.15 -30.38 2.21
C CYS A 379 -6.06 -29.48 3.04
N ALA A 380 -6.05 -29.61 4.38
CA ALA A 380 -6.87 -28.81 5.28
C ALA A 380 -6.18 -27.49 5.65
N GLU A 381 -6.99 -26.44 5.87
CA GLU A 381 -6.53 -25.19 6.48
C GLU A 381 -6.43 -25.34 8.01
N SER A 382 -5.53 -24.56 8.61
CA SER A 382 -5.43 -24.45 10.07
C SER A 382 -6.70 -23.83 10.65
N ASP A 383 -7.09 -24.28 11.84
CA ASP A 383 -8.15 -23.64 12.60
C ASP A 383 -7.76 -22.17 12.88
N ARG A 384 -8.70 -21.25 12.69
CA ARG A 384 -8.45 -19.82 12.98
C ARG A 384 -8.35 -19.61 14.51
N PRO A 385 -7.38 -18.82 15.00
CA PRO A 385 -7.31 -18.46 16.42
C PRO A 385 -8.62 -17.85 16.91
N ARG A 386 -9.04 -18.23 18.11
CA ARG A 386 -10.31 -17.79 18.71
C ARG A 386 -10.03 -16.69 19.71
N GLN A 387 -10.69 -15.54 19.57
CA GLN A 387 -10.55 -14.49 20.57
C GLN A 387 -11.10 -14.97 21.91
N VAL A 388 -10.29 -14.91 22.97
CA VAL A 388 -10.73 -15.23 24.31
C VAL A 388 -11.57 -14.05 24.79
N ARG A 389 -12.91 -14.21 24.81
CA ARG A 389 -13.81 -13.23 25.43
C ARG A 389 -13.41 -13.07 26.90
N ARG A 390 -12.82 -11.93 27.25
CA ARG A 390 -12.88 -11.43 28.62
C ARG A 390 -14.20 -10.70 28.76
N GLU A 391 -15.01 -11.07 29.74
CA GLU A 391 -16.10 -10.21 30.22
C GLU A 391 -15.50 -8.83 30.54
N THR A 392 -15.71 -7.90 29.63
CA THR A 392 -15.45 -6.49 29.84
C THR A 392 -16.75 -5.76 29.53
N ALA A 393 -17.05 -4.79 30.39
CA ALA A 393 -18.35 -4.15 30.56
C ALA A 393 -19.02 -3.74 29.24
N SER A 394 -20.35 -3.72 29.28
CA SER A 394 -21.37 -3.57 28.24
C SER A 394 -21.32 -2.33 27.33
N PHE A 395 -20.19 -1.64 27.18
CA PHE A 395 -20.08 -0.40 26.40
C PHE A 395 -18.73 -0.22 25.67
N ALA A 396 -18.17 -1.27 25.07
CA ALA A 396 -17.08 -1.12 24.11
C ALA A 396 -17.63 -1.24 22.67
N PRO A 397 -17.30 -0.31 21.74
CA PRO A 397 -17.74 -0.41 20.36
C PRO A 397 -17.14 -1.66 19.70
N GLU A 398 -17.99 -2.46 19.04
CA GLU A 398 -17.58 -3.59 18.23
C GLU A 398 -16.88 -3.07 16.97
N ALA A 399 -15.55 -3.00 17.01
CA ALA A 399 -14.76 -2.93 15.79
C ALA A 399 -14.64 -4.35 15.22
N GLN A 400 -15.39 -4.64 14.16
CA GLN A 400 -15.06 -5.74 13.24
C GLN A 400 -13.81 -5.35 12.46
N ASN A 401 -12.66 -5.35 13.13
CA ASN A 401 -11.39 -5.33 12.40
C ASN A 401 -11.04 -6.78 12.11
N ASP A 402 -11.09 -7.15 10.83
CA ASP A 402 -10.58 -8.39 10.29
C ASP A 402 -9.03 -8.35 10.34
N PHE A 403 -8.48 -8.44 11.56
CA PHE A 403 -7.04 -8.47 11.80
C PHE A 403 -6.53 -9.87 11.51
N CYS A 404 -6.08 -10.09 10.27
CA CYS A 404 -5.23 -11.22 9.92
C CYS A 404 -3.85 -11.05 10.57
N VAL A 405 -3.72 -11.42 11.85
CA VAL A 405 -2.39 -11.66 12.44
C VAL A 405 -1.94 -13.03 11.93
N GLY A 406 -1.15 -13.02 10.85
CA GLY A 406 -0.43 -14.18 10.36
C GLY A 406 0.58 -14.66 11.40
N ILE A 407 0.14 -15.55 12.29
CA ILE A 407 1.03 -16.28 13.20
C ILE A 407 1.32 -17.63 12.55
N ILE A 408 2.54 -17.70 11.99
CA ILE A 408 3.29 -18.87 11.51
C ILE A 408 2.45 -19.92 10.77
N GLY A 409 2.30 -19.66 9.47
CA GLY A 409 1.57 -20.42 8.47
C GLY A 409 1.30 -19.59 7.20
N GLY A 410 1.40 -18.25 7.32
CA GLY A 410 1.29 -17.28 6.22
C GLY A 410 2.63 -16.81 5.62
N ALA A 411 3.62 -17.70 5.55
CA ALA A 411 4.67 -17.60 4.56
C ALA A 411 4.64 -18.92 3.80
N ASP A 412 4.51 -18.84 2.50
CA ASP A 412 4.43 -19.95 1.56
C ASP A 412 5.76 -20.73 1.52
N GLY A 413 6.09 -21.40 2.63
CA GLY A 413 7.36 -22.03 2.98
C GLY A 413 7.09 -23.37 3.68
N PRO A 414 7.89 -24.42 3.44
CA PRO A 414 7.62 -25.74 4.00
C PRO A 414 7.62 -25.72 5.53
N VAL A 415 6.73 -26.49 6.15
CA VAL A 415 6.95 -26.94 7.53
C VAL A 415 8.24 -27.77 7.56
N ALA A 416 9.08 -27.52 8.55
CA ALA A 416 10.48 -27.95 8.63
C ALA A 416 10.71 -29.40 8.16
N ILE A 417 11.40 -29.55 7.01
CA ILE A 417 12.01 -30.81 6.62
C ILE A 417 13.27 -30.97 7.47
N VAL A 418 13.18 -31.73 8.57
CA VAL A 418 14.39 -32.22 9.25
C VAL A 418 14.89 -33.40 8.41
N VAL A 419 15.91 -33.14 7.58
CA VAL A 419 16.56 -34.19 6.78
C VAL A 419 17.41 -35.05 7.71
N GLY A 420 16.95 -36.27 7.98
CA GLY A 420 17.76 -37.33 8.57
C GLY A 420 18.13 -38.38 7.52
N GLU A 421 19.35 -38.92 7.59
CA GLU A 421 19.69 -40.13 6.82
C GLU A 421 19.13 -41.35 7.55
N ALA A 422 18.19 -42.06 6.91
CA ALA A 422 17.72 -43.36 7.37
C ALA A 422 18.39 -44.48 6.56
N ALA A 423 18.40 -45.70 7.10
CA ALA A 423 19.01 -46.87 6.46
C ALA A 423 18.42 -47.26 5.08
N GLN A 424 17.33 -46.60 4.64
CA GLN A 424 16.58 -46.91 3.40
C GLN A 424 16.39 -45.70 2.46
N GLY A 425 17.08 -44.57 2.68
CA GLY A 425 16.97 -43.38 1.83
C GLY A 425 16.93 -42.06 2.63
N LYS A 426 16.81 -40.93 1.94
CA LYS A 426 16.65 -39.61 2.57
C LYS A 426 15.27 -39.56 3.24
N LEU A 427 15.22 -39.26 4.54
CA LEU A 427 13.97 -39.11 5.27
C LEU A 427 13.44 -37.69 5.08
N HIS A 428 12.16 -37.59 4.72
CA HIS A 428 11.44 -36.33 4.58
C HIS A 428 10.36 -36.27 5.66
N THR A 429 10.26 -35.13 6.36
CA THR A 429 9.24 -34.92 7.41
C THR A 429 8.42 -33.69 7.10
N VAL A 430 7.10 -33.80 7.27
CA VAL A 430 6.15 -32.70 7.10
C VAL A 430 5.11 -32.74 8.21
N CYS A 431 4.52 -31.58 8.55
CA CYS A 431 3.46 -31.50 9.55
C CYS A 431 2.14 -31.02 8.92
N SER A 432 1.04 -31.47 9.50
CA SER A 432 -0.30 -31.03 9.13
C SER A 432 -0.56 -29.60 9.58
N SER A 433 -1.69 -29.06 9.13
CA SER A 433 -2.26 -27.83 9.70
C SER A 433 -2.56 -28.00 11.20
N LEU A 434 -2.64 -26.87 11.92
CA LEU A 434 -2.92 -26.86 13.36
C LEU A 434 -4.43 -26.87 13.63
N HIS A 435 -4.84 -27.68 14.60
CA HIS A 435 -6.22 -27.78 15.05
C HIS A 435 -6.36 -27.66 16.57
N PHE A 436 -7.56 -27.26 17.03
CA PHE A 436 -7.85 -27.17 18.46
C PHE A 436 -7.98 -28.54 19.13
N ALA A 437 -8.24 -29.58 18.35
CA ALA A 437 -8.33 -30.96 18.81
C ALA A 437 -7.52 -31.88 17.88
N PRO A 438 -7.07 -33.04 18.36
CA PRO A 438 -6.44 -34.04 17.52
C PRO A 438 -7.33 -34.41 16.33
N VAL A 439 -6.74 -34.45 15.14
CA VAL A 439 -7.43 -34.88 13.92
C VAL A 439 -7.16 -36.37 13.70
N GLY A 440 -8.22 -37.16 13.50
CA GLY A 440 -8.10 -38.61 13.36
C GLY A 440 -7.44 -39.06 12.05
N HIS A 441 -7.63 -38.30 10.96
CA HIS A 441 -7.04 -38.57 9.66
C HIS A 441 -6.69 -37.26 8.94
N VAL A 442 -5.47 -37.16 8.43
CA VAL A 442 -5.02 -36.02 7.64
C VAL A 442 -5.01 -36.39 6.15
N GLY A 443 -5.61 -35.54 5.32
CA GLY A 443 -5.55 -35.68 3.88
C GLY A 443 -4.32 -34.97 3.35
N TRP A 444 -3.38 -35.71 2.79
CA TRP A 444 -2.14 -35.14 2.26
C TRP A 444 -2.21 -34.95 0.76
N ARG A 445 -1.41 -34.02 0.23
CA ARG A 445 -1.14 -33.90 -1.20
C ARG A 445 0.34 -33.78 -1.45
N VAL A 446 0.79 -34.40 -2.54
CA VAL A 446 2.11 -34.13 -3.10
C VAL A 446 2.07 -32.78 -3.80
N GLY A 447 3.11 -31.98 -3.68
CA GLY A 447 3.30 -30.74 -4.41
C GLY A 447 4.64 -30.72 -5.14
N PHE A 448 4.70 -29.97 -6.23
CA PHE A 448 5.89 -29.84 -7.06
C PHE A 448 6.38 -28.40 -7.09
N ARG A 449 7.69 -28.22 -7.07
CA ARG A 449 8.33 -26.94 -7.34
C ARG A 449 8.72 -26.88 -8.80
N GLU A 450 8.22 -25.87 -9.50
CA GLU A 450 8.44 -25.68 -10.91
C GLU A 450 8.93 -24.28 -11.23
N THR A 451 9.88 -24.17 -12.15
CA THR A 451 10.17 -22.90 -12.84
C THR A 451 9.42 -22.93 -14.17
N PRO A 452 8.27 -22.24 -14.28
CA PRO A 452 7.33 -22.43 -15.38
C PRO A 452 7.82 -21.90 -16.72
N TRP A 453 8.77 -20.95 -16.71
CA TRP A 453 9.32 -20.35 -17.93
C TRP A 453 10.84 -20.22 -17.84
N GLU A 454 11.48 -20.46 -18.98
CA GLU A 454 12.91 -20.21 -19.16
C GLU A 454 13.24 -18.72 -19.04
N ALA A 455 14.45 -18.44 -18.56
CA ALA A 455 14.93 -17.06 -18.44
C ALA A 455 15.06 -16.39 -19.82
N GLY A 456 14.60 -15.15 -19.93
CA GLY A 456 14.71 -14.35 -21.15
C GLY A 456 15.59 -13.13 -20.92
N THR A 457 16.51 -12.83 -21.85
CA THR A 457 17.33 -11.60 -21.79
C THR A 457 16.98 -10.65 -22.93
N PHE A 458 16.74 -9.40 -22.59
CA PHE A 458 16.23 -8.36 -23.50
C PHE A 458 17.07 -7.10 -23.36
N ASP A 459 17.46 -6.53 -24.51
CA ASP A 459 18.23 -5.30 -24.57
C ASP A 459 17.32 -4.07 -24.36
N LEU A 460 17.72 -3.18 -23.45
CA LEU A 460 17.00 -1.94 -23.13
C LEU A 460 17.68 -0.70 -23.71
N LEU A 461 19.01 -0.69 -23.81
CA LEU A 461 19.84 0.44 -24.27
C LEU A 461 21.10 0.02 -25.00
#